data_AF-A0A660ZNG2-F1
#
_entry.id   AF-A0A660ZNG2-F1
#
_cell.length_a   1.000
_cell.length_b   1.000
_cell.length_c   1.000
_cell.angle_alpha   90.00
_cell.angle_beta   90.00
_cell.angle_gamma   90.00
#
_symmetry.space_group_name_H-M   'P 1'
#
loop_
_entity.id
_entity.type
_entity.pdbx_description
1 polymer ?
#
loop_
_entity_poly.entity_id
_entity_poly.type
_entity_poly.pdbx_seq_one_letter_code
_entity_poly.pdbx_strand_id
1 'polypeptide(L)' 'MDFELSEEQSILRESVRNFAEKEIKPIAEELDKKEEFSIDLVHRMAEMGLFGMFVPEEYGGSNMGYIS' A
#
# COMPACT_ATOMS: atom_id res chain seq x y z
N MET A 1 19.39 15.69 -11.40
CA MET A 1 18.63 14.83 -10.47
C MET A 1 18.21 13.62 -11.25
N ASP A 2 18.48 12.45 -10.70
CA ASP A 2 17.90 11.21 -11.18
C ASP A 2 16.54 11.05 -10.50
N PHE A 3 15.50 10.72 -11.27
CA PHE A 3 14.12 10.59 -10.78
C PHE A 3 13.60 9.16 -10.97
N GLU A 4 14.47 8.23 -11.38
CA GLU A 4 14.12 6.83 -11.49
C GLU A 4 13.91 6.22 -10.10
N LEU A 5 12.92 5.32 -10.00
CA LEU A 5 12.70 4.55 -8.79
C LEU A 5 13.81 3.52 -8.62
N SER A 6 14.17 3.23 -7.37
CA SER A 6 14.96 2.03 -7.08
C SER A 6 14.22 0.77 -7.53
N GLU A 7 14.94 -0.33 -7.69
CA GLU A 7 14.35 -1.63 -7.99
C GLU A 7 13.32 -2.03 -6.93
N GLU A 8 13.65 -1.83 -5.66
CA GLU A 8 12.77 -2.11 -4.52
C GLU A 8 11.49 -1.26 -4.56
N GLN A 9 11.60 0.04 -4.83
CA GLN A 9 10.45 0.94 -4.98
C GLN A 9 9.59 0.56 -6.19
N SER A 10 10.22 0.10 -7.28
CA SER A 10 9.51 -0.36 -8.48
C SER A 10 8.71 -1.63 -8.22
N ILE A 11 9.29 -2.59 -7.51
CA ILE A 11 8.62 -3.83 -7.09
C ILE A 11 7.44 -3.49 -6.17
N LEU A 12 7.66 -2.65 -5.15
CA LEU A 12 6.59 -2.21 -4.25
C LEU A 12 5.44 -1.57 -5.02
N ARG A 13 5.74 -0.65 -5.94
CA ARG A 13 4.74 0.02 -6.78
C ARG A 13 3.91 -0.97 -7.58
N GLU A 14 4.55 -1.99 -8.14
CA GLU A 14 3.85 -3.05 -8.89
C GLU A 14 2.95 -3.89 -7.98
N SER A 15 3.45 -4.32 -6.81
CA SER A 15 2.67 -5.08 -5.83
C SER A 15 1.44 -4.32 -5.35
N VAL A 16 1.59 -3.04 -5.00
CA VAL A 16 0.48 -2.18 -4.56
C VAL A 16 -0.53 -1.97 -5.69
N ARG A 17 -0.07 -1.73 -6.92
CA ARG A 17 -0.96 -1.61 -8.09
C ARG A 17 -1.78 -2.88 -8.31
N ASN A 18 -1.14 -4.04 -8.25
CA ASN A 18 -1.82 -5.32 -8.44
C ASN A 18 -2.88 -5.57 -7.37
N PHE A 19 -2.59 -5.24 -6.10
CA PHE A 19 -3.58 -5.32 -5.02
C PHE A 19 -4.75 -4.36 -5.25
N ALA A 20 -4.48 -3.10 -5.59
CA ALA A 20 -5.53 -2.11 -5.83
C ALA A 20 -6.48 -2.53 -6.98
N GLU A 21 -5.94 -3.02 -8.09
CA GLU A 21 -6.74 -3.45 -9.24
C GLU A 21 -7.55 -4.73 -8.96
N LYS A 22 -7.02 -5.68 -8.20
CA LYS A 22 -7.66 -6.98 -7.95
C LYS A 22 -8.59 -6.99 -6.76
N GLU A 23 -8.29 -6.23 -5.72
CA GLU A 23 -8.94 -6.34 -4.42
C GLU A 23 -9.78 -5.10 -4.08
N ILE A 24 -9.29 -3.90 -4.39
CA ILE A 24 -9.99 -2.65 -4.05
C ILE A 24 -11.01 -2.29 -5.14
N LYS A 25 -10.55 -2.21 -6.39
CA LYS A 25 -11.35 -1.74 -7.53
C LYS A 25 -12.69 -2.46 -7.71
N PRO A 26 -12.81 -3.81 -7.54
CA PRO A 26 -14.08 -4.49 -7.75
C PRO A 26 -15.17 -4.11 -6.73
N ILE A 27 -14.80 -3.67 -5.53
CA ILE A 27 -15.74 -3.40 -4.43
C ILE A 27 -15.84 -1.92 -4.06
N ALA A 28 -14.95 -1.07 -4.60
CA ALA A 28 -14.89 0.35 -4.27
C ALA A 28 -16.21 1.10 -4.51
N GLU A 29 -16.87 0.86 -5.65
CA GLU A 29 -18.14 1.54 -5.97
C GLU A 29 -19.28 1.11 -5.03
N GLU A 30 -19.31 -0.15 -4.61
CA GLU A 30 -20.33 -0.64 -3.69
C GLU A 30 -20.13 -0.07 -2.28
N LEU A 31 -18.88 -0.06 -1.79
CA LEU A 31 -18.53 0.53 -0.49
C LEU A 31 -18.87 2.03 -0.44
N ASP A 32 -18.58 2.77 -1.51
CA ASP A 32 -18.91 4.20 -1.63
C ASP A 32 -20.43 4.43 -1.55
N LYS A 33 -21.22 3.69 -2.35
CA LYS A 33 -22.69 3.79 -2.32
C LYS A 33 -23.31 3.47 -0.97
N LYS A 34 -22.66 2.60 -0.18
CA LYS A 34 -23.12 2.20 1.17
C LYS A 34 -22.51 3.05 2.29
N GLU A 35 -21.57 3.93 1.96
CA GLU A 35 -20.76 4.66 2.95
C GLU A 35 -20.05 3.72 3.95
N GLU A 36 -19.62 2.55 3.47
CA GLU A 36 -19.03 1.50 4.30
C GLU A 36 -17.50 1.51 4.23
N PHE A 37 -16.87 1.40 5.41
CA PHE A 37 -15.44 1.25 5.52
C PHE A 37 -15.05 -0.23 5.68
N SER A 38 -14.30 -0.78 4.72
CA SER A 38 -13.89 -2.18 4.74
C SER A 38 -12.68 -2.40 5.65
N ILE A 39 -12.93 -2.87 6.87
CA ILE A 39 -11.90 -3.29 7.83
C ILE A 39 -11.07 -4.47 7.28
N ASP A 40 -11.69 -5.35 6.49
CA ASP A 40 -10.98 -6.47 5.85
C ASP A 40 -9.90 -5.99 4.88
N LEU A 41 -10.25 -5.05 3.98
CA LEU A 41 -9.26 -4.45 3.07
C LEU A 41 -8.11 -3.79 3.84
N VAL A 42 -8.41 -3.10 4.95
CA VAL A 42 -7.39 -2.48 5.78
C VAL A 42 -6.45 -3.51 6.38
N HIS A 43 -6.95 -4.62 6.94
CA HIS A 43 -6.08 -5.66 7.48
C HIS A 43 -5.18 -6.26 6.40
N ARG A 44 -5.70 -6.49 5.19
CA ARG A 44 -4.92 -7.01 4.07
C ARG A 44 -3.83 -6.02 3.62
N MET A 45 -4.14 -4.72 3.60
CA MET A 45 -3.14 -3.67 3.37
C MET A 45 -2.08 -3.60 4.47
N ALA A 46 -2.45 -3.88 5.72
CA ALA A 46 -1.53 -3.93 6.85
C ALA A 46 -0.57 -5.12 6.77
N GLU A 47 -1.07 -6.30 6.36
CA GLU A 47 -0.24 -7.49 6.10
C GLU A 47 0.79 -7.26 4.97
N MET A 48 0.47 -6.38 4.02
CA MET A 48 1.41 -5.92 2.99
C MET A 48 2.46 -4.90 3.50
N GLY A 49 2.38 -4.47 4.77
CA GLY A 49 3.33 -3.52 5.37
C GLY A 49 3.10 -2.05 5.02
N LEU A 50 1.98 -1.70 4.39
CA LEU A 50 1.77 -0.35 3.81
C LEU A 50 1.63 0.76 4.86
N PHE A 51 1.29 0.43 6.11
CA PHE A 51 1.09 1.43 7.17
C PHE A 51 2.36 1.75 7.98
N GLY A 52 3.47 1.05 7.73
CA GLY A 52 4.73 1.20 8.47
C GLY A 52 5.93 1.58 7.60
N MET A 53 5.72 1.97 6.34
CA MET A 53 6.81 2.06 5.35
C MET A 53 7.93 3.04 5.72
N PHE A 54 7.59 4.15 6.37
CA PHE A 54 8.56 5.17 6.80
C PHE A 54 8.98 5.01 8.27
N VAL A 55 8.44 4.01 8.97
CA VAL A 55 8.70 3.78 10.40
C VAL A 55 9.96 2.90 10.53
N PRO A 56 10.85 3.17 11.50
CA PRO A 56 12.00 2.31 11.77
C PRO A 56 11.61 0.87 12.11
N GLU A 57 12.48 -0.09 11.76
CA GLU A 57 12.26 -1.52 12.02
C GLU A 57 12.10 -1.85 13.52
N GLU A 58 12.76 -1.10 14.41
CA GLU A 58 12.64 -1.29 15.88
C GLU A 58 11.21 -1.05 16.41
N TYR A 59 10.37 -0.35 15.63
CA TYR A 59 8.95 -0.11 15.94
C TYR A 59 8.02 -0.93 15.02
N GLY A 60 8.56 -1.89 14.26
CA GLY A 60 7.79 -2.75 13.35
C GLY A 60 7.49 -2.14 11.97
N GLY A 61 8.23 -1.10 11.56
CA GLY A 61 8.16 -0.57 10.19
C GLY A 61 9.20 -1.18 9.24
N SER A 62 9.32 -0.62 8.02
CA SER A 62 10.28 -1.10 7.00
C SER A 62 11.39 -0.10 6.66
N ASN A 63 11.42 1.07 7.31
CA ASN A 63 12.45 2.10 7.14
C ASN A 63 12.79 2.47 5.68
N MET A 64 11.80 2.42 4.78
CA MET A 64 11.97 2.60 3.33
C MET A 64 12.17 4.08 2.92
N GLY A 65 11.77 5.02 3.78
CA GLY A 65 11.92 6.46 3.56
C GLY A 65 10.98 7.04 2.50
N TYR A 66 11.35 8.21 1.97
CA TYR A 66 10.62 8.90 0.89
C TYR A 66 11.42 8.88 -0.41
N ILE A 67 10.74 9.12 -1.54
CA ILE A 67 11.39 9.31 -2.85
C ILE A 67 12.09 10.67 -2.85
N SER A 68 13.33 10.73 -3.35
CA SER A 68 14.20 11.91 -3.37
C SER A 68 14.86 12.12 -4.72
#